data_AF-A0AAU8NJS6-F1
#
_entry.id   AF-A0AAU8NJS6-F1
#
_cell.length_a   1.000
_cell.length_b   1.000
_cell.length_c   1.000
_cell.angle_alpha   90.00
_cell.angle_beta   90.00
_cell.angle_gamma   90.00
#
_symmetry.space_group_name_H-M   'P 1'
#
loop_
_entity.id
_entity.type
_entity.pdbx_description
1 polymer ?
#
loop_
_entity_poly.entity_id
_entity_poly.type
_entity_poly.pdbx_seq_one_letter_code
_entity_poly.pdbx_strand_id
1 'polypeptide(L)'
;MLGWLYRILLFPSPAINFSATEMEAYEKLALKTTEDGLIEYNLPYAKFRFLTYLSLQGLYVFHGSNHTAIHTFEPREQTLFNGRWTNAVFASSDPHWPMFYAILNRSRLKGSFRNGCILGRRQKYHFYSLNQSTISNDPWTEGMVYLLPRELFSTPKPGLISFDEWICHDPVVPIAKLRVSKEDFYYHNKVAAHNDGEPLFKTWLFYKARTTGGKIK
;
A
#
# COMPACT_ATOMS: atom_id res chain seq x y z
N MET A 1 14.09 11.70 -17.65
CA MET A 1 15.21 10.86 -17.15
C MET A 1 14.82 10.05 -15.91
N LEU A 2 14.26 10.64 -14.83
CA LEU A 2 13.90 9.89 -13.60
C LEU A 2 12.99 8.66 -13.81
N GLY A 3 11.97 8.74 -14.67
CA GLY A 3 11.04 7.61 -14.87
C GLY A 3 11.69 6.34 -15.45
N TRP A 4 12.74 6.48 -16.27
CA TRP A 4 13.50 5.34 -16.78
C TRP A 4 14.32 4.70 -15.65
N LEU A 5 14.95 5.53 -14.80
CA LEU A 5 15.68 5.05 -13.63
C LEU A 5 14.76 4.32 -12.64
N TYR A 6 13.57 4.85 -12.34
CA TYR A 6 12.58 4.15 -11.51
C TYR A 6 12.15 2.82 -12.11
N ARG A 7 11.98 2.75 -13.44
CA ARG A 7 11.65 1.49 -14.11
C ARG A 7 12.77 0.46 -14.03
N ILE A 8 14.03 0.88 -13.96
CA ILE A 8 15.16 -0.04 -13.75
C ILE A 8 15.18 -0.50 -12.29
N LEU A 9 15.05 0.42 -11.34
CA LEU A 9 15.26 0.14 -9.92
C LEU A 9 14.04 -0.47 -9.21
N LEU A 10 12.82 -0.15 -9.64
CA LEU A 10 11.56 -0.40 -8.92
C LEU A 10 10.49 -1.02 -9.83
N PHE A 11 9.42 -1.58 -9.24
CA PHE A 11 8.33 -2.16 -10.02
C PHE A 11 7.23 -1.14 -10.30
N PRO A 12 6.73 -0.97 -11.54
CA PRO A 12 5.57 -0.13 -11.78
C PRO A 12 4.30 -0.70 -11.12
N SER A 13 3.28 0.12 -10.85
CA SER A 13 1.92 -0.35 -10.54
C SER A 13 1.46 -1.34 -11.62
N PRO A 14 0.66 -2.37 -11.25
CA PRO A 14 0.18 -3.34 -12.22
C PRO A 14 -0.62 -2.65 -13.33
N ALA A 15 -0.33 -3.01 -14.59
CA ALA A 15 -1.20 -2.68 -15.71
C ALA A 15 -2.39 -3.65 -15.67
N ILE A 16 -3.58 -3.14 -15.34
CA ILE A 16 -4.79 -3.94 -15.20
C ILE A 16 -5.79 -3.51 -16.26
N ASN A 17 -6.24 -4.48 -17.06
CA ASN A 17 -7.43 -4.34 -17.89
C ASN A 17 -8.58 -5.05 -17.18
N PHE A 18 -9.72 -4.38 -17.07
CA PHE A 18 -10.94 -4.91 -16.48
C PHE A 18 -11.93 -5.28 -17.59
N SER A 19 -12.57 -6.45 -17.51
CA SER A 19 -13.70 -6.76 -18.40
C SER A 19 -14.95 -5.99 -17.94
N ALA A 20 -15.91 -5.80 -18.84
CA ALA A 20 -17.21 -5.21 -18.46
C ALA A 20 -17.91 -5.99 -17.34
N THR A 21 -17.84 -7.32 -17.40
CA THR A 21 -18.38 -8.23 -16.37
C THR A 21 -17.69 -8.09 -15.02
N GLU A 22 -16.37 -7.89 -15.01
CA GLU A 22 -15.61 -7.67 -13.79
C GLU A 22 -15.95 -6.31 -13.16
N MET A 23 -16.06 -5.25 -13.98
CA MET A 23 -16.45 -3.91 -13.51
C MET A 23 -17.86 -3.92 -12.91
N GLU A 24 -18.83 -4.52 -13.59
CA GLU A 24 -20.21 -4.64 -13.08
C GLU A 24 -20.25 -5.40 -11.75
N ALA A 25 -19.43 -6.45 -11.60
CA ALA A 25 -19.30 -7.19 -10.34
C ALA A 25 -18.72 -6.31 -9.21
N TYR A 26 -17.72 -5.48 -9.51
CA TYR A 26 -17.14 -4.55 -8.55
C TYR A 26 -18.11 -3.44 -8.14
N GLU A 27 -18.88 -2.89 -9.06
CA GLU A 27 -19.92 -1.89 -8.75
C GLU A 27 -20.97 -2.48 -7.81
N LYS A 28 -21.45 -3.69 -8.10
CA LYS A 28 -22.39 -4.40 -7.22
C LYS A 28 -21.80 -4.69 -5.85
N LEU A 29 -20.52 -5.04 -5.77
CA LEU A 29 -19.84 -5.30 -4.49
C LEU A 29 -19.65 -4.01 -3.68
N ALA A 30 -19.28 -2.90 -4.33
CA ALA A 30 -19.05 -1.62 -3.66
C ALA A 30 -20.33 -1.06 -2.99
N LEU A 31 -21.51 -1.42 -3.51
CA LEU A 31 -22.80 -1.07 -2.92
C LEU A 31 -23.24 -1.99 -1.76
N LYS A 32 -22.53 -3.10 -1.54
CA LYS A 32 -22.87 -4.13 -0.54
C LYS A 32 -21.86 -4.12 0.61
N THR A 33 -21.89 -3.07 1.42
CA THR A 33 -21.18 -3.03 2.71
C THR A 33 -22.13 -3.45 3.84
N THR A 34 -21.61 -4.17 4.83
CA THR A 34 -22.32 -4.44 6.10
C THR A 34 -22.51 -3.14 6.90
N GLU A 35 -23.29 -3.20 7.99
CA GLU A 35 -23.49 -2.05 8.89
C GLU A 35 -22.17 -1.51 9.48
N ASP A 36 -21.16 -2.37 9.69
CA ASP A 36 -19.84 -1.98 10.18
C ASP A 36 -18.85 -1.59 9.07
N GLY A 37 -19.35 -1.43 7.84
CA GLY A 37 -18.58 -1.07 6.65
C GLY A 37 -17.70 -2.19 6.09
N LEU A 38 -17.82 -3.44 6.57
CA LEU A 38 -17.07 -4.56 6.03
C LEU A 38 -17.58 -4.93 4.62
N ILE A 39 -16.64 -5.03 3.69
CA ILE A 39 -16.89 -5.56 2.35
C ILE A 39 -16.70 -7.09 2.40
N GLU A 40 -17.81 -7.82 2.30
CA GLU A 40 -17.79 -9.28 2.19
C GLU A 40 -17.38 -9.72 0.79
N TYR A 41 -16.07 -9.83 0.59
CA TYR A 41 -15.50 -10.14 -0.71
C TYR A 41 -15.71 -11.61 -1.10
N ASN A 42 -16.54 -11.84 -2.13
CA ASN A 42 -16.91 -13.17 -2.63
C ASN A 42 -16.71 -13.34 -4.15
N LEU A 43 -15.99 -12.42 -4.79
CA LEU A 43 -15.76 -12.46 -6.23
C LEU A 43 -14.59 -13.38 -6.61
N PRO A 44 -14.58 -13.97 -7.82
CA PRO A 44 -13.50 -14.84 -8.29
C PRO A 44 -12.23 -14.08 -8.72
N TYR A 45 -12.18 -12.76 -8.52
CA TYR A 45 -11.06 -11.90 -8.88
C TYR A 45 -10.20 -11.60 -7.65
N ALA A 46 -8.89 -11.40 -7.83
CA ALA A 46 -8.01 -11.05 -6.73
C ALA A 46 -8.37 -9.68 -6.12
N LYS A 47 -8.33 -9.55 -4.78
CA LYS A 47 -8.76 -8.32 -4.07
C LYS A 47 -7.99 -7.07 -4.47
N PHE A 48 -6.70 -7.18 -4.81
CA PHE A 48 -5.93 -6.02 -5.29
C PHE A 48 -6.52 -5.43 -6.58
N ARG A 49 -7.15 -6.25 -7.44
CA ARG A 49 -7.79 -5.77 -8.67
C ARG A 49 -9.00 -4.91 -8.34
N PHE A 50 -9.87 -5.38 -7.43
CA PHE A 50 -11.00 -4.61 -6.92
C PHE A 50 -10.57 -3.28 -6.30
N LEU A 51 -9.60 -3.29 -5.38
CA LEU A 51 -9.11 -2.05 -4.77
C LEU A 51 -8.48 -1.10 -5.81
N THR A 52 -7.80 -1.64 -6.83
CA THR A 52 -7.28 -0.83 -7.94
C THR A 52 -8.41 -0.23 -8.76
N TYR A 53 -9.48 -0.98 -9.03
CA TYR A 53 -10.68 -0.46 -9.69
C TYR A 53 -11.30 0.70 -8.90
N LEU A 54 -11.43 0.57 -7.57
CA LEU A 54 -11.94 1.65 -6.71
C LEU A 54 -11.03 2.88 -6.69
N SER A 55 -9.71 2.67 -6.70
CA SER A 55 -8.72 3.75 -6.80
C SER A 55 -8.92 4.58 -8.06
N LEU A 56 -9.22 3.93 -9.20
CA LEU A 56 -9.44 4.59 -10.49
C LEU A 56 -10.72 5.45 -10.52
N GLN A 57 -11.70 5.19 -9.64
CA GLN A 57 -12.90 6.04 -9.52
C GLN A 57 -12.57 7.41 -8.91
N GLY A 58 -11.43 7.55 -8.23
CA GLY A 58 -10.97 8.82 -7.68
C GLY A 58 -11.78 9.32 -6.47
N LEU A 59 -12.61 8.47 -5.86
CA LEU A 59 -13.42 8.82 -4.69
C LEU A 59 -12.73 8.48 -3.36
N TYR A 60 -11.74 7.60 -3.39
CA TYR A 60 -11.15 7.01 -2.18
C TYR A 60 -9.65 7.26 -2.08
N VAL A 61 -9.18 7.32 -0.83
CA VAL A 61 -7.80 7.01 -0.44
C VAL A 61 -7.84 5.84 0.54
N PHE A 62 -6.72 5.12 0.64
CA PHE A 62 -6.65 3.85 1.34
C PHE A 62 -5.70 3.94 2.54
N HIS A 63 -6.09 3.31 3.65
CA HIS A 63 -5.25 3.13 4.83
C HIS A 63 -5.17 1.65 5.20
N GLY A 64 -3.97 1.17 5.57
CA GLY A 64 -3.75 -0.24 5.89
C GLY A 64 -3.33 -0.42 7.33
N SER A 65 -3.97 -1.36 8.04
CA SER A 65 -3.70 -1.59 9.46
C SER A 65 -3.89 -3.06 9.84
N ASN A 66 -3.12 -3.54 10.83
CA ASN A 66 -3.38 -4.82 11.50
C ASN A 66 -4.56 -4.70 12.50
N HIS A 67 -4.93 -3.49 12.92
CA HIS A 67 -6.11 -3.28 13.78
C HIS A 67 -7.35 -3.31 12.89
N THR A 68 -8.28 -4.22 13.18
CA THR A 68 -9.42 -4.55 12.30
C THR A 68 -10.73 -3.84 12.66
N ALA A 69 -10.81 -3.26 13.86
CA ALA A 69 -12.01 -2.62 14.41
C ALA A 69 -11.84 -1.08 14.56
N ILE A 70 -11.10 -0.44 13.65
CA ILE A 70 -11.00 1.03 13.65
C ILE A 70 -12.32 1.64 13.16
N HIS A 71 -12.99 2.38 14.04
CA HIS A 71 -14.19 3.17 13.71
C HIS A 71 -13.85 4.62 13.33
N THR A 72 -12.74 5.15 13.84
CA THR A 72 -12.27 6.50 13.56
C THR A 72 -10.75 6.50 13.57
N PHE A 73 -10.15 7.08 12.54
CA PHE A 73 -8.73 7.34 12.48
C PHE A 73 -8.44 8.69 13.12
N GLU A 74 -7.70 8.66 14.22
CA GLU A 74 -7.20 9.87 14.85
C GLU A 74 -5.87 10.30 14.21
N PRO A 75 -5.65 11.61 13.99
CA PRO A 75 -4.34 12.14 13.63
C PRO A 75 -3.26 11.68 14.61
N ARG A 76 -2.09 11.30 14.08
CA ARG A 76 -0.93 10.91 14.90
C ARG A 76 0.31 11.66 14.46
N GLU A 77 1.18 11.93 15.43
CA GLU A 77 2.47 12.55 15.17
C GLU A 77 3.37 11.58 14.40
N GLN A 78 3.79 11.99 13.21
CA GLN A 78 4.75 11.25 12.39
C GLN A 78 5.43 12.19 11.39
N THR A 79 6.48 11.72 10.73
CA THR A 79 7.12 12.45 9.64
C THR A 79 6.43 12.18 8.30
N LEU A 80 6.26 13.23 7.50
CA LEU A 80 5.99 13.14 6.07
C LEU A 80 7.15 12.44 5.33
N PHE A 81 6.94 12.04 4.08
CA PHE A 81 8.01 11.44 3.25
C PHE A 81 9.26 12.32 3.11
N ASN A 82 9.12 13.64 3.28
CA ASN A 82 10.21 14.62 3.21
C ASN A 82 10.91 14.87 4.57
N GLY A 83 10.54 14.13 5.62
CA GLY A 83 11.13 14.20 6.96
C GLY A 83 10.56 15.29 7.87
N ARG A 84 9.59 16.11 7.40
CA ARG A 84 8.94 17.11 8.26
C ARG A 84 7.92 16.46 9.18
N TRP A 85 7.94 16.83 10.46
CA TRP A 85 6.94 16.41 11.43
C TRP A 85 5.55 16.97 11.10
N THR A 86 4.53 16.18 11.37
CA THR A 86 3.12 16.53 11.22
C THR A 86 2.28 15.70 12.19
N ASN A 87 1.06 16.15 12.49
CA ASN A 87 0.04 15.37 13.17
C ASN A 87 -1.13 15.13 12.20
N ALA A 88 -1.25 13.92 11.66
CA ALA A 88 -2.20 13.62 10.59
C ALA A 88 -2.62 12.15 10.52
N VAL A 89 -3.78 11.89 9.91
CA VAL A 89 -4.15 10.58 9.35
C VAL A 89 -3.48 10.45 7.99
N PHE A 90 -2.74 9.36 7.79
CA PHE A 90 -2.03 9.09 6.54
C PHE A 90 -2.80 8.10 5.68
N ALA A 91 -2.81 8.31 4.36
CA ALA A 91 -3.41 7.42 3.39
C ALA A 91 -2.61 7.43 2.08
N SER A 92 -3.03 6.62 1.11
CA SER A 92 -2.48 6.58 -0.24
C SER A 92 -3.60 6.44 -1.25
N SER A 93 -3.46 7.05 -2.43
CA SER A 93 -4.44 6.84 -3.50
C SER A 93 -4.23 5.51 -4.23
N ASP A 94 -3.03 4.92 -4.16
CA ASP A 94 -2.73 3.56 -4.60
C ASP A 94 -2.95 2.57 -3.46
N PRO A 95 -3.77 1.52 -3.64
CA PRO A 95 -4.13 0.60 -2.56
C PRO A 95 -3.02 -0.39 -2.19
N HIS A 96 -2.02 -0.62 -3.04
CA HIS A 96 -0.99 -1.62 -2.79
C HIS A 96 -0.08 -1.19 -1.63
N TRP A 97 0.18 0.11 -1.51
CA TRP A 97 1.06 0.62 -0.47
C TRP A 97 0.45 0.47 0.93
N PRO A 98 -0.82 0.84 1.17
CA PRO A 98 -1.57 0.50 2.37
C PRO A 98 -1.71 -1.01 2.59
N MET A 99 -1.96 -1.81 1.54
CA MET A 99 -2.08 -3.25 1.69
C MET A 99 -0.83 -3.88 2.33
N PHE A 100 0.37 -3.41 1.98
CA PHE A 100 1.61 -3.84 2.64
C PHE A 100 1.59 -3.56 4.15
N TYR A 101 1.12 -2.38 4.58
CA TYR A 101 0.97 -2.05 6.00
C TYR A 101 -0.10 -2.90 6.70
N ALA A 102 -1.16 -3.28 6.00
CA ALA A 102 -2.21 -4.13 6.55
C ALA A 102 -1.72 -5.55 6.84
N ILE A 103 -0.83 -6.10 5.99
CA ILE A 103 -0.38 -7.50 6.09
C ILE A 103 0.97 -7.67 6.80
N LEU A 104 1.74 -6.59 6.99
CA LEU A 104 3.00 -6.66 7.73
C LEU A 104 2.70 -6.65 9.23
N ASN A 105 2.99 -7.77 9.90
CA ASN A 105 2.87 -7.88 11.35
C ASN A 105 4.03 -7.14 12.03
N ARG A 106 3.78 -5.92 12.47
CA ARG A 106 4.81 -5.07 13.10
C ARG A 106 5.35 -5.65 14.42
N SER A 107 4.60 -6.50 15.12
CA SER A 107 5.10 -7.17 16.33
C SER A 107 6.20 -8.21 16.04
N ARG A 108 6.30 -8.67 14.79
CA ARG A 108 7.33 -9.61 14.31
C ARG A 108 8.49 -8.91 13.59
N LEU A 109 8.46 -7.58 13.49
CA LEU A 109 9.50 -6.78 12.84
C LEU A 109 10.82 -6.87 13.64
N LYS A 110 11.90 -7.21 12.96
CA LYS A 110 13.27 -7.18 13.47
C LYS A 110 14.10 -6.20 12.64
N GLY A 111 14.48 -5.08 13.24
CA GLY A 111 15.19 -4.00 12.54
C GLY A 111 14.21 -3.06 11.82
N SER A 112 14.55 -2.71 10.58
CA SER A 112 13.83 -1.75 9.74
C SER A 112 13.01 -2.41 8.63
N PHE A 113 12.15 -1.60 8.01
CA PHE A 113 11.53 -1.94 6.75
C PHE A 113 11.50 -0.69 5.87
N ARG A 114 11.51 -0.90 4.55
CA ARG A 114 11.60 0.14 3.53
C ARG A 114 10.56 -0.13 2.50
N ASN A 115 9.68 0.83 2.27
CA ASN A 115 8.61 0.66 1.33
C ASN A 115 8.17 2.01 0.77
N GLY A 116 7.47 2.00 -0.35
CA GLY A 116 6.97 3.23 -0.93
C GLY A 116 6.18 3.04 -2.20
N CYS A 117 5.28 3.98 -2.45
CA CYS A 117 4.68 4.25 -3.75
C CYS A 117 5.19 5.60 -4.26
N ILE A 118 6.12 5.58 -5.20
CA ILE A 118 6.76 6.77 -5.78
C ILE A 118 5.98 7.23 -7.01
N LEU A 119 5.66 8.52 -7.05
CA LEU A 119 5.00 9.16 -8.18
C LEU A 119 6.01 9.40 -9.31
N GLY A 120 5.78 8.73 -10.44
CA GLY A 120 6.41 9.08 -11.72
C GLY A 120 5.48 9.92 -12.60
N ARG A 121 5.98 10.37 -13.77
CA ARG A 121 5.23 11.27 -14.66
C ARG A 121 3.90 10.70 -15.16
N ARG A 122 3.82 9.38 -15.37
CA ARG A 122 2.63 8.70 -15.94
C ARG A 122 2.29 7.39 -15.22
N GLN A 123 3.05 7.04 -14.19
CA GLN A 123 3.01 5.73 -13.57
C GLN A 123 3.57 5.85 -12.15
N LYS A 124 3.00 5.12 -11.21
CA LYS A 124 3.55 4.97 -9.86
C LYS A 124 4.48 3.75 -9.80
N TYR A 125 5.47 3.81 -8.92
CA TYR A 125 6.49 2.77 -8.76
C TYR A 125 6.58 2.32 -7.32
N HIS A 126 6.74 1.03 -7.11
CA HIS A 126 6.71 0.41 -5.80
C HIS A 126 8.01 -0.30 -5.48
N PHE A 127 8.36 -0.24 -4.20
CA PHE A 127 9.36 -1.11 -3.58
C PHE A 127 8.92 -1.53 -2.19
N TYR A 128 9.31 -2.74 -1.81
CA TYR A 128 9.04 -3.31 -0.50
C TYR A 128 10.24 -4.15 -0.08
N SER A 129 10.88 -3.78 1.02
CA SER A 129 12.03 -4.49 1.53
C SER A 129 12.04 -4.54 3.04
N LEU A 130 12.31 -5.73 3.57
CA LEU A 130 12.41 -6.02 4.99
C LEU A 130 13.85 -6.41 5.32
N ASN A 131 14.26 -6.26 6.57
CA ASN A 131 15.51 -6.88 7.00
C ASN A 131 15.44 -8.41 6.87
N GLN A 132 16.56 -9.06 6.56
CA GLN A 132 16.62 -10.52 6.39
C GLN A 132 16.07 -11.25 7.63
N SER A 133 16.38 -10.75 8.82
CA SER A 133 15.89 -11.28 10.10
C SER A 133 14.37 -11.17 10.27
N THR A 134 13.74 -10.14 9.68
CA THR A 134 12.29 -9.99 9.66
C THR A 134 11.65 -11.02 8.73
N ILE A 135 12.19 -11.22 7.53
CA ILE A 135 11.65 -12.20 6.57
C ILE A 135 11.68 -13.62 7.14
N SER A 136 12.79 -13.99 7.79
CA SER A 136 12.94 -15.30 8.44
C SER A 136 12.00 -15.50 9.64
N ASN A 137 11.29 -14.47 10.09
CA ASN A 137 10.38 -14.52 11.23
C ASN A 137 8.89 -14.63 10.83
N ASP A 138 8.60 -14.98 9.57
CA ASP A 138 7.25 -15.03 8.99
C ASP A 138 6.41 -13.79 9.38
N PRO A 139 6.75 -12.61 8.85
CA PRO A 139 6.25 -11.33 9.36
C PRO A 139 4.86 -10.98 8.82
N TRP A 140 4.10 -11.98 8.37
CA TRP A 140 2.83 -11.77 7.68
C TRP A 140 1.65 -12.00 8.62
N THR A 141 0.56 -11.28 8.39
CA THR A 141 -0.72 -11.43 9.09
C THR A 141 -1.87 -11.05 8.18
N GLU A 142 -3.09 -11.32 8.63
CA GLU A 142 -4.29 -10.70 8.06
C GLU A 142 -4.46 -9.29 8.63
N GLY A 143 -5.00 -8.39 7.81
CA GLY A 143 -5.34 -7.05 8.26
C GLY A 143 -6.49 -6.47 7.45
N MET A 144 -6.64 -5.15 7.57
CA MET A 144 -7.68 -4.40 6.87
C MET A 144 -7.08 -3.31 5.99
N VAL A 145 -7.61 -3.19 4.78
CA VAL A 145 -7.53 -1.98 3.98
C VAL A 145 -8.82 -1.20 4.17
N TYR A 146 -8.72 -0.01 4.71
CA TYR A 146 -9.81 0.93 4.92
C TYR A 146 -9.91 1.89 3.75
N LEU A 147 -11.12 2.17 3.31
CA LEU A 147 -11.46 3.15 2.29
C LEU A 147 -11.89 4.43 3.01
N LEU A 148 -11.17 5.52 2.77
CA LEU A 148 -11.39 6.82 3.38
C LEU A 148 -11.87 7.82 2.32
N PRO A 149 -12.72 8.80 2.69
CA PRO A 149 -13.20 9.84 1.79
C PRO A 149 -12.03 10.69 1.28
N ARG A 150 -11.74 10.65 -0.02
CA ARG A 150 -10.57 11.33 -0.61
C ARG A 150 -10.62 12.84 -0.40
N GLU A 151 -11.80 13.43 -0.45
CA GLU A 151 -12.04 14.87 -0.37
C GLU A 151 -11.53 15.51 0.94
N LEU A 152 -11.38 14.71 2.00
CA LEU A 152 -10.82 15.17 3.28
C LEU A 152 -9.28 15.24 3.28
N PHE A 153 -8.63 14.68 2.24
CA PHE A 153 -7.19 14.54 2.20
C PHE A 153 -6.56 15.48 1.17
N SER A 154 -5.32 15.87 1.47
CA SER A 154 -4.46 16.61 0.56
C SER A 154 -3.11 15.93 0.43
N THR A 155 -2.39 16.23 -0.65
CA THR A 155 -1.01 15.75 -0.83
C THR A 155 -0.02 16.79 -0.30
N PRO A 156 1.04 16.36 0.41
CA PRO A 156 2.12 17.26 0.79
C PRO A 156 2.80 17.86 -0.45
N LYS A 157 3.52 18.98 -0.25
CA LYS A 157 4.28 19.60 -1.34
C LYS A 157 5.26 18.60 -1.96
N PRO A 158 5.28 18.47 -3.31
CA PRO A 158 6.16 17.52 -3.98
C PRO A 158 7.63 17.88 -3.73
N GLY A 159 8.44 16.84 -3.54
CA GLY A 159 9.90 16.94 -3.47
C GLY A 159 10.57 16.45 -4.75
N LEU A 160 11.91 16.35 -4.73
CA LEU A 160 12.69 15.74 -5.82
C LEU A 160 12.19 14.30 -6.13
N ILE A 161 11.85 13.58 -5.06
CA ILE A 161 11.13 12.31 -5.10
C ILE A 161 9.83 12.54 -4.36
N SER A 162 8.71 12.27 -4.99
CA SER A 162 7.38 12.42 -4.40
C SER A 162 6.75 11.05 -4.21
N PHE A 163 6.13 10.84 -3.04
CA PHE A 163 5.40 9.62 -2.72
C PHE A 163 3.90 9.88 -2.85
N ASP A 164 3.12 8.83 -3.08
CA ASP A 164 1.65 8.88 -3.10
C ASP A 164 1.07 9.00 -1.67
N GLU A 165 1.59 9.96 -0.92
CA GLU A 165 1.24 10.23 0.46
C GLU A 165 0.11 11.25 0.50
N TRP A 166 -0.98 10.89 1.19
CA TRP A 166 -2.14 11.73 1.43
C TRP A 166 -2.30 11.93 2.93
N ILE A 167 -2.64 13.14 3.34
CA ILE A 167 -2.79 13.50 4.76
C ILE A 167 -4.11 14.23 5.02
N CYS A 168 -4.69 13.96 6.20
CA CYS A 168 -5.81 14.71 6.79
C CYS A 168 -5.45 15.07 8.23
N HIS A 169 -5.72 16.30 8.65
CA HIS A 169 -5.39 16.77 10.00
C HIS A 169 -6.53 16.59 11.01
N ASP A 170 -7.69 16.16 10.54
CA ASP A 170 -8.89 15.93 11.35
C ASP A 170 -9.14 14.42 11.51
N PRO A 171 -9.94 14.00 12.50
CA PRO A 171 -10.39 12.62 12.62
C PRO A 171 -11.18 12.17 11.39
N VAL A 172 -10.95 10.93 10.94
CA VAL A 172 -11.58 10.40 9.72
C VAL A 172 -12.31 9.09 10.01
N VAL A 173 -13.60 9.05 9.68
CA VAL A 173 -14.40 7.81 9.70
C VAL A 173 -14.22 7.07 8.36
N PRO A 174 -13.84 5.78 8.36
CA PRO A 174 -13.76 5.00 7.14
C PRO A 174 -15.15 4.76 6.55
N ILE A 175 -15.25 4.83 5.22
CA ILE A 175 -16.47 4.51 4.47
C ILE A 175 -16.71 3.00 4.48
N ALA A 176 -15.62 2.24 4.28
CA ALA A 176 -15.66 0.79 4.24
C ALA A 176 -14.28 0.21 4.60
N LYS A 177 -14.23 -1.12 4.80
CA LYS A 177 -13.00 -1.87 5.04
C LYS A 177 -13.04 -3.23 4.35
N LEU A 178 -11.88 -3.69 3.90
CA LEU A 178 -11.70 -4.98 3.23
C LEU A 178 -10.61 -5.77 3.95
N ARG A 179 -10.94 -7.00 4.36
CA ARG A 179 -9.95 -7.93 4.92
C ARG A 179 -8.98 -8.39 3.84
N VAL A 180 -7.69 -8.34 4.12
CA VAL A 180 -6.61 -8.75 3.20
C VAL A 180 -5.59 -9.63 3.89
N SER A 181 -4.97 -10.53 3.13
CA SER A 181 -3.81 -11.34 3.55
C SER A 181 -2.64 -11.18 2.58
N LYS A 182 -1.52 -11.86 2.84
CA LYS A 182 -0.34 -11.82 1.95
C LYS A 182 -0.63 -12.34 0.54
N GLU A 183 -1.58 -13.28 0.40
CA GLU A 183 -2.01 -13.84 -0.89
C GLU A 183 -2.74 -12.80 -1.75
N ASP A 184 -3.38 -11.81 -1.14
CA ASP A 184 -4.04 -10.71 -1.84
C ASP A 184 -3.05 -9.65 -2.37
N PHE A 185 -1.80 -9.68 -1.89
CA PHE A 185 -0.81 -8.63 -2.18
C PHE A 185 0.00 -8.92 -3.44
N TYR A 186 -0.27 -8.13 -4.49
CA TYR A 186 0.37 -8.23 -5.81
C TYR A 186 1.93 -8.23 -5.78
N TYR A 187 2.52 -7.58 -4.78
CA TYR A 187 3.96 -7.46 -4.61
C TYR A 187 4.55 -8.42 -3.59
N HIS A 188 3.80 -9.39 -3.05
CA HIS A 188 4.30 -10.33 -2.04
C HIS A 188 5.58 -11.04 -2.49
N ASN A 189 5.58 -11.62 -3.70
CA ASN A 189 6.76 -12.27 -4.29
C ASN A 189 7.81 -11.27 -4.80
N LYS A 190 7.62 -9.97 -4.54
CA LYS A 190 8.52 -8.87 -4.87
C LYS A 190 9.00 -8.15 -3.60
N VAL A 191 8.83 -8.75 -2.42
CA VAL A 191 9.42 -8.26 -1.18
C VAL A 191 10.87 -8.72 -1.11
N ALA A 192 11.82 -7.78 -1.01
CA ALA A 192 13.25 -8.07 -0.96
C ALA A 192 13.80 -8.10 0.47
N ALA A 193 14.88 -8.84 0.69
CA ALA A 193 15.68 -8.75 1.92
C ALA A 193 16.78 -7.70 1.77
N HIS A 194 16.88 -6.74 2.68
CA HIS A 194 18.06 -5.87 2.80
C HIS A 194 18.85 -6.17 4.08
N ASN A 195 20.13 -5.76 4.07
CA ASN A 195 21.02 -5.94 5.21
C ASN A 195 20.79 -4.84 6.26
N ASP A 196 21.06 -5.17 7.51
CA ASP A 196 21.08 -4.22 8.62
C ASP A 196 22.11 -3.11 8.33
N GLY A 197 21.76 -1.86 8.62
CA GLY A 197 22.63 -0.69 8.36
C GLY A 197 22.85 -0.32 6.90
N GLU A 198 22.29 -1.04 5.92
CA GLU A 198 22.41 -0.69 4.50
C GLU A 198 21.78 0.69 4.24
N PRO A 199 22.37 1.62 3.48
CA PRO A 199 21.73 2.88 3.13
C PRO A 199 20.60 2.69 2.08
N LEU A 200 19.59 3.57 2.08
CA LEU A 200 18.40 3.45 1.22
C LEU A 200 18.74 3.31 -0.28
N PHE A 201 19.74 4.04 -0.76
CA PHE A 201 20.13 3.99 -2.17
C PHE A 201 20.66 2.60 -2.59
N LYS A 202 21.37 1.89 -1.71
CA LYS A 202 21.82 0.51 -1.98
C LYS A 202 20.63 -0.43 -2.04
N THR A 203 19.63 -0.23 -1.17
CA THR A 203 18.39 -1.01 -1.22
C THR A 203 17.71 -0.86 -2.57
N TRP A 204 17.56 0.36 -3.07
CA TRP A 204 16.95 0.59 -4.39
C TRP A 204 17.80 0.02 -5.53
N LEU A 205 19.12 0.19 -5.48
CA LEU A 205 20.05 -0.31 -6.51
C LEU A 205 19.96 -1.83 -6.68
N PHE A 206 19.87 -2.57 -5.57
CA PHE A 206 19.81 -4.03 -5.57
C PHE A 206 18.41 -4.61 -5.46
N TYR A 207 17.37 -3.76 -5.38
CA TYR A 207 16.01 -4.20 -5.07
C TYR A 207 15.52 -5.28 -6.03
N LYS A 208 15.57 -5.01 -7.35
CA LYS A 208 15.12 -5.99 -8.34
C LYS A 208 15.95 -7.26 -8.36
N ALA A 209 17.28 -7.14 -8.30
CA ALA A 209 18.18 -8.28 -8.30
C ALA A 209 17.84 -9.28 -7.17
N ARG A 210 17.47 -8.77 -5.99
CA ARG A 210 17.05 -9.56 -4.83
C ARG A 210 15.67 -10.22 -5.00
N THR A 211 14.78 -9.62 -5.79
CA THR A 211 13.45 -10.17 -6.09
C THR A 211 13.42 -11.12 -7.29
N THR A 212 14.36 -11.02 -8.22
CA THR A 212 14.39 -11.82 -9.47
C THR A 212 15.30 -13.04 -9.39
N GLY A 213 16.28 -13.04 -8.47
CA GLY A 213 17.23 -14.16 -8.29
C GLY A 213 16.78 -15.24 -7.30
N GLY A 214 15.71 -15.00 -6.54
CA GLY A 214 15.20 -15.93 -5.55
C GLY A 214 14.18 -16.89 -6.14
N LYS A 215 14.62 -18.08 -6.57
CA LYS A 215 13.72 -19.24 -6.59
C LYS A 215 13.23 -19.43 -5.16
N ILE A 216 11.94 -19.17 -4.91
CA ILE A 216 11.26 -19.70 -3.73
C ILE A 216 11.31 -21.23 -3.91
N LYS A 217 12.18 -21.88 -3.14
CA LYS A 217 12.11 -23.32 -2.91
C LYS A 217 11.08 -23.58 -1.82
#